data_AF-A0A6C1BT73-F1
#
_entry.id   AF-A0A6C1BT73-F1
#
_cell.length_a   1.000
_cell.length_b   1.000
_cell.length_c   1.000
_cell.angle_alpha   90.00
_cell.angle_beta   90.00
_cell.angle_gamma   90.00
#
_symmetry.space_group_name_H-M   'P 1'
#
loop_
_entity.id
_entity.type
_entity.pdbx_description
1 polymer ?
#
loop_
_entity_poly.entity_id
_entity_poly.type
_entity_poly.pdbx_seq_one_letter_code
_entity_poly.pdbx_strand_id
1 'polypeptide(L)'
;MIEYRQVEFLINPLKNRVWAVSMPDGELLTDLVSIKRARFCIESNEQYWLNPFGGAYHWTTKESEPYEEEFVRFKEEAQRYMCIFGLETAHLEHLDFSPLSGELIFDEEWLLERLGQGQRAEFKRFMLELWEYIKEE
;
A
#
# COMPACT_ATOMS: atom_id res chain seq x y z
N MET A 1 24.55 6.38 23.04
CA MET A 1 24.22 6.54 21.61
C MET A 1 22.75 6.84 21.55
N ILE A 2 22.36 8.04 21.13
CA ILE A 2 20.96 8.34 20.84
C ILE A 2 20.71 7.68 19.48
N GLU A 3 19.90 6.63 19.44
CA GLU A 3 19.38 6.11 18.17
C GLU A 3 18.64 7.26 17.50
N TYR A 4 19.22 7.78 16.42
CA TYR A 4 18.53 8.73 15.56
C TYR A 4 17.41 7.96 14.87
N ARG A 5 16.20 8.03 15.43
CA ARG A 5 15.02 7.44 14.81
C ARG A 5 14.64 8.32 13.61
N GLN A 6 14.92 7.82 12.42
CA GLN A 6 14.63 8.47 11.16
C GLN A 6 13.44 7.78 10.50
N VAL A 7 12.49 8.56 9.98
CA VAL A 7 11.36 8.07 9.18
C VAL A 7 11.59 8.38 7.70
N GLU A 8 10.96 7.61 6.82
CA GLU A 8 10.96 7.89 5.38
C GLU A 8 9.58 8.33 4.93
N PHE A 9 9.49 9.49 4.29
CA PHE A 9 8.28 9.91 3.57
C PHE A 9 8.30 9.26 2.19
N LEU A 10 7.34 8.38 1.94
CA LEU A 10 7.23 7.66 0.69
C LEU A 10 6.50 8.52 -0.34
N ILE A 11 7.15 8.79 -1.47
CA ILE A 11 6.64 9.61 -2.56
C ILE A 11 6.18 8.70 -3.69
N ASN A 12 4.92 8.81 -4.07
CA ASN A 12 4.39 8.13 -5.26
C ASN A 12 5.01 8.80 -6.50
N PRO A 13 5.79 8.08 -7.33
CA PRO A 13 6.49 8.68 -8.46
C PRO A 13 5.53 9.12 -9.59
N LEU A 14 4.35 8.52 -9.69
CA LEU A 14 3.35 8.83 -10.73
C LEU A 14 2.53 10.06 -10.36
N LYS A 15 2.19 10.21 -9.07
CA LYS A 15 1.34 11.29 -8.56
C LYS A 15 2.15 12.44 -7.93
N ASN A 16 3.46 12.26 -7.77
CA ASN A 16 4.39 13.19 -7.12
C ASN A 16 3.86 13.72 -5.78
N ARG A 17 3.41 12.81 -4.91
CA ARG A 17 2.85 13.13 -3.59
C ARG A 17 3.35 12.15 -2.54
N VAL A 18 3.46 12.63 -1.30
CA VAL A 18 3.64 11.74 -0.15
C VAL A 18 2.35 10.95 0.05
N TRP A 19 2.46 9.62 0.12
CA TRP A 19 1.33 8.73 0.33
C TRP A 19 1.42 7.91 1.62
N ALA A 20 2.63 7.75 2.18
CA ALA A 20 2.83 7.09 3.46
C ALA A 20 4.08 7.59 4.18
N VAL A 21 4.15 7.27 5.48
CA VAL A 21 5.37 7.42 6.29
C VAL A 21 5.82 6.03 6.73
N SER A 22 7.03 5.64 6.35
CA SER A 22 7.67 4.40 6.82
C SER A 22 8.39 4.66 8.14
N MET A 23 7.97 3.95 9.17
CA MET A 23 8.55 4.03 10.51
C MET A 23 9.83 3.18 10.62
N PRO A 24 10.72 3.44 11.60
CA PRO A 24 11.98 2.71 11.72
C PRO A 24 11.84 1.20 11.95
N ASP A 25 10.69 0.77 12.47
CA ASP A 25 10.33 -0.64 12.70
C ASP A 25 9.65 -1.31 11.49
N GLY A 26 9.47 -0.56 10.39
CA GLY A 26 8.80 -1.02 9.18
C GLY A 26 7.28 -0.82 9.20
N GLU A 27 6.70 -0.24 10.26
CA GLU A 27 5.28 0.13 10.25
C GLU A 27 5.04 1.21 9.17
N LEU A 28 3.98 1.02 8.39
CA LEU A 28 3.59 1.96 7.35
C LEU A 28 2.38 2.77 7.80
N LEU A 29 2.55 4.07 7.96
CA LEU A 29 1.48 4.98 8.32
C LEU A 29 0.88 5.62 7.06
N THR A 30 -0.32 5.14 6.69
CA THR A 30 -1.12 5.63 5.54
C THR A 30 -2.25 6.56 5.98
N ASP A 31 -2.34 6.89 7.27
CA ASP A 31 -3.41 7.73 7.79
C ASP A 31 -3.26 9.21 7.36
N LEU A 32 -4.41 9.88 7.23
CA LEU A 32 -4.49 11.26 6.75
C LEU A 32 -3.66 12.24 7.59
N VAL A 33 -3.57 12.04 8.90
CA VAL A 33 -2.87 12.96 9.79
C VAL A 33 -1.37 12.82 9.58
N SER A 34 -0.86 11.58 9.53
CA SER A 34 0.55 11.30 9.27
C SER A 34 1.02 11.86 7.93
N ILE A 35 0.24 11.62 6.87
CA ILE A 35 0.54 12.12 5.52
C ILE A 35 0.52 13.64 5.48
N LYS A 36 -0.51 14.29 6.05
CA LYS A 36 -0.59 15.76 6.07
C LYS A 36 0.56 16.39 6.83
N ARG A 37 0.99 15.80 7.95
CA ARG A 37 2.16 16.28 8.70
C ARG A 37 3.44 16.09 7.92
N ALA A 38 3.62 14.96 7.23
CA ALA A 38 4.79 14.72 6.38
C ALA A 38 4.88 15.77 5.27
N ARG A 39 3.78 16.02 4.57
CA ARG A 39 3.68 17.07 3.56
C ARG A 39 4.02 18.45 4.10
N PHE A 40 3.46 18.82 5.25
CA PHE A 40 3.77 20.08 5.91
C PHE A 40 5.26 20.22 6.24
N CYS A 41 5.93 19.14 6.67
CA CYS A 41 7.36 19.16 6.95
C CYS A 41 8.20 19.45 5.70
N ILE A 42 7.83 18.86 4.56
CA ILE A 42 8.47 19.14 3.27
C ILE A 42 8.22 20.60 2.86
N GLU A 43 6.96 21.05 2.90
CA GLU A 43 6.55 22.38 2.45
C GLU A 43 7.14 23.51 3.33
N SER A 44 7.29 23.27 4.63
CA SER A 44 7.78 24.25 5.61
C SER A 44 9.27 24.07 5.96
N ASN A 45 9.94 23.08 5.36
CA ASN A 45 11.33 22.72 5.64
C ASN A 45 11.60 22.48 7.14
N GLU A 46 10.69 21.79 7.81
CA GLU A 46 10.81 21.42 9.23
C GLU A 46 11.90 20.34 9.39
N GLN A 47 12.73 20.44 10.42
CA GLN A 47 13.80 19.45 10.64
C GLN A 47 13.28 18.12 11.21
N TYR A 48 12.11 18.14 11.84
CA TYR A 48 11.54 17.02 12.56
C TYR A 48 10.09 16.79 12.15
N TRP A 49 9.76 15.52 11.97
CA TRP A 49 8.40 15.07 11.85
C TRP A 49 7.88 14.61 13.21
N LEU A 50 6.72 15.14 13.59
CA LEU A 50 6.08 14.79 14.85
C LEU A 50 5.05 13.69 14.60
N ASN A 51 5.26 12.52 15.20
CA ASN A 51 4.33 11.40 15.08
C ASN A 51 3.01 11.74 15.80
N PRO A 52 1.84 11.61 15.16
CA PRO A 52 0.53 11.80 15.80
C PRO A 52 0.33 10.93 17.06
N PHE A 53 0.98 9.78 17.13
CA PHE A 53 0.89 8.82 18.24
C PHE A 53 2.01 8.98 19.28
N GLY A 54 2.93 9.94 19.07
CA GLY A 54 3.97 10.31 20.03
C GLY A 54 5.39 10.13 19.50
N GLY A 55 6.28 11.03 19.89
CA GLY A 55 7.68 11.06 19.47
C GLY A 55 7.97 12.08 18.36
N ALA A 56 9.26 12.37 18.19
CA ALA A 56 9.79 13.27 17.17
C ALA A 56 10.92 12.55 16.43
N TYR A 57 10.90 12.64 15.11
CA TYR A 57 11.77 11.87 14.23
C TYR A 57 12.42 12.80 13.23
N HIS A 58 13.69 12.56 12.90
CA HIS A 58 14.23 13.10 11.66
C HIS A 58 13.55 12.41 10.48
N TRP A 59 13.50 13.09 9.34
CA TRP A 59 12.87 12.52 8.16
C TRP A 59 13.74 12.68 6.92
N THR A 60 13.58 11.73 6.02
CA THR A 60 14.05 11.78 4.64
C THR A 60 12.91 11.43 3.70
N THR A 61 13.13 11.60 2.40
CA THR A 61 12.19 11.18 1.36
C THR A 61 12.75 9.96 0.64
N LYS A 62 11.86 9.06 0.22
CA LYS A 62 12.17 7.92 -0.64
C LYS A 62 11.09 7.82 -1.71
N GLU A 63 11.49 7.66 -2.96
CA GLU A 63 10.54 7.35 -4.04
C GLU A 63 10.08 5.90 -3.90
N SER A 64 8.77 5.70 -3.93
CA SER A 64 8.13 4.39 -3.94
C SER A 64 8.25 3.71 -5.29
N GLU A 65 7.99 2.41 -5.31
CA GLU A 65 7.81 1.71 -6.59
C GLU A 65 6.55 2.25 -7.31
N PRO A 66 6.53 2.24 -8.66
CA PRO A 66 5.32 2.56 -9.40
C PRO A 66 4.16 1.68 -8.94
N TYR A 67 2.99 2.29 -8.71
CA TYR A 67 1.76 1.62 -8.24
C TYR A 67 1.77 1.08 -6.81
N GLU A 68 2.81 1.32 -6.01
CA GLU A 68 2.88 0.82 -4.62
C GLU A 68 1.71 1.38 -3.76
N GLU A 69 1.43 2.69 -3.86
CA GLU A 69 0.31 3.32 -3.16
C GLU A 69 -1.03 2.68 -3.56
N GLU A 70 -1.24 2.53 -4.86
CA GLU A 70 -2.44 1.93 -5.43
C GLU A 70 -2.59 0.49 -4.96
N PHE A 71 -1.51 -0.28 -4.92
CA PHE A 71 -1.53 -1.68 -4.52
C PHE A 71 -1.86 -1.86 -3.04
N VAL A 72 -1.31 -1.01 -2.16
CA VAL A 72 -1.67 -1.02 -0.74
C VAL A 72 -3.17 -0.72 -0.57
N ARG A 73 -3.67 0.32 -1.25
CA ARG A 73 -5.12 0.65 -1.25
C ARG A 73 -5.96 -0.51 -1.80
N PHE A 74 -5.48 -1.17 -2.85
CA PHE A 74 -6.12 -2.36 -3.42
C PHE A 74 -6.24 -3.48 -2.40
N LYS A 75 -5.19 -3.78 -1.63
CA LYS A 75 -5.25 -4.79 -0.58
C LYS A 75 -6.29 -4.44 0.48
N GLU A 76 -6.28 -3.20 0.96
CA GLU A 76 -7.24 -2.73 1.97
C GLU A 76 -8.70 -2.86 1.50
N GLU A 77 -8.97 -2.50 0.25
CA GLU A 77 -10.32 -2.63 -0.33
C GLU A 77 -10.68 -4.09 -0.63
N ALA A 78 -9.76 -4.88 -1.18
CA ALA A 78 -9.97 -6.28 -1.53
C ALA A 78 -10.35 -7.14 -0.31
N GLN A 79 -9.80 -6.82 0.88
CA GLN A 79 -10.14 -7.50 2.14
C GLN A 79 -11.66 -7.59 2.37
N ARG A 80 -12.41 -6.55 2.00
CA ARG A 80 -13.86 -6.48 2.20
C ARG A 80 -14.64 -7.48 1.35
N TYR A 81 -14.05 -7.92 0.24
CA TYR A 81 -14.70 -8.77 -0.75
C TYR A 81 -14.25 -10.22 -0.69
N MET A 82 -13.17 -10.54 0.04
CA MET A 82 -12.66 -11.91 0.18
C MET A 82 -13.73 -12.91 0.65
N CYS A 83 -14.62 -12.46 1.55
CA CYS A 83 -15.69 -13.31 2.09
C CYS A 83 -16.72 -13.74 1.03
N ILE A 84 -16.94 -12.95 -0.03
CA ILE A 84 -17.84 -13.28 -1.14
C ILE A 84 -17.37 -14.57 -1.84
N PHE A 85 -16.05 -14.79 -1.86
CA PHE A 85 -15.42 -15.94 -2.50
C PHE A 85 -15.09 -17.06 -1.49
N GLY A 86 -15.53 -16.94 -0.23
CA GLY A 86 -15.20 -17.91 0.82
C GLY A 86 -13.71 -17.91 1.20
N LEU A 87 -13.04 -16.77 1.02
CA LEU A 87 -11.63 -16.59 1.34
C LEU A 87 -11.45 -15.71 2.59
N GLU A 88 -10.37 -15.95 3.32
CA GLU A 88 -9.88 -15.12 4.41
C GLU A 88 -9.01 -13.97 3.89
N THR A 89 -8.82 -12.93 4.72
CA THR A 89 -7.99 -11.78 4.39
C THR A 89 -6.52 -12.15 4.19
N ALA A 90 -6.02 -13.15 4.93
CA ALA A 90 -4.64 -13.64 4.81
C ALA A 90 -4.32 -14.13 3.39
N HIS A 91 -5.30 -14.71 2.71
CA HIS A 91 -5.12 -15.23 1.34
C HIS A 91 -4.85 -14.14 0.30
N LEU A 92 -4.96 -12.86 0.65
CA LEU A 92 -4.50 -11.80 -0.24
C LEU A 92 -2.99 -11.89 -0.48
N GLU A 93 -2.20 -12.61 0.32
CA GLU A 93 -0.77 -12.84 0.04
C GLU A 93 -0.52 -13.53 -1.32
N HIS A 94 -1.52 -14.23 -1.87
CA HIS A 94 -1.46 -14.90 -3.19
C HIS A 94 -1.79 -13.99 -4.37
N LEU A 95 -1.92 -12.70 -4.12
CA LEU A 95 -2.09 -11.66 -5.13
C LEU A 95 -0.89 -10.74 -5.05
N ASP A 96 -0.29 -10.41 -6.18
CA ASP A 96 0.79 -9.44 -6.25
C ASP A 96 0.54 -8.44 -7.38
N PHE A 97 1.43 -7.49 -7.58
CA PHE A 97 1.46 -6.66 -8.78
C PHE A 97 2.84 -6.67 -9.40
N SER A 98 2.90 -6.51 -10.71
CA SER A 98 4.17 -6.23 -11.38
C SER A 98 4.43 -4.73 -11.40
N PRO A 99 5.51 -4.22 -10.79
CA PRO A 99 5.89 -2.81 -10.94
C PRO A 99 6.32 -2.47 -12.38
N LEU A 100 6.65 -3.47 -13.20
CA LEU A 100 7.05 -3.30 -14.60
C LEU A 100 5.85 -3.17 -15.54
N SER A 101 4.84 -4.03 -15.40
CA SER A 101 3.65 -4.01 -16.27
C SER A 101 2.46 -3.26 -15.68
N GLY A 102 2.43 -3.02 -14.36
CA GLY A 102 1.28 -2.45 -13.66
C GLY A 102 0.06 -3.39 -13.60
N GLU A 103 0.26 -4.68 -13.83
CA GLU A 103 -0.77 -5.71 -13.82
C GLU A 103 -0.78 -6.50 -12.52
N LEU A 104 -1.97 -6.95 -12.09
CA LEU A 104 -2.11 -7.90 -11.00
C LEU A 104 -1.60 -9.28 -11.40
N ILE A 105 -0.83 -9.88 -10.50
CA ILE A 105 -0.33 -11.24 -10.57
C ILE A 105 -1.13 -12.09 -9.60
N PHE A 106 -1.49 -13.29 -10.03
CA PHE A 106 -2.28 -14.23 -9.28
C PHE A 106 -1.49 -15.54 -9.12
N ASP A 107 -1.48 -16.10 -7.91
CA ASP A 107 -1.04 -17.48 -7.70
C ASP A 107 -2.09 -18.44 -8.27
N GLU A 108 -1.89 -18.84 -9.52
CA GLU A 108 -2.86 -19.66 -10.28
C GLU A 108 -3.06 -21.06 -9.68
N GLU A 109 -2.01 -21.64 -9.12
CA GLU A 109 -2.03 -22.97 -8.52
C GLU A 109 -2.87 -22.93 -7.25
N TRP A 110 -2.54 -22.01 -6.34
CA TRP A 110 -3.27 -21.83 -5.10
C TRP A 110 -4.75 -21.49 -5.33
N LEU A 111 -5.03 -20.58 -6.28
CA LEU A 111 -6.40 -20.21 -6.61
C LEU A 111 -7.19 -21.37 -7.19
N LEU A 112 -6.57 -22.26 -7.97
CA LEU A 112 -7.26 -23.43 -8.51
C LEU A 112 -7.58 -24.46 -7.42
N GLU A 113 -6.67 -24.66 -6.47
CA GLU A 113 -6.90 -25.56 -5.33
C GLU A 113 -8.02 -25.04 -4.42
N ARG A 114 -8.11 -23.72 -4.26
CA ARG A 114 -9.06 -23.10 -3.33
C ARG A 114 -10.41 -22.76 -3.94
N LEU A 115 -10.39 -22.28 -5.18
CA LEU A 115 -11.57 -21.86 -5.94
C LEU A 115 -11.70 -22.78 -7.16
N GLY A 116 -12.81 -23.50 -7.26
CA GLY A 116 -13.10 -24.27 -8.47
C GLY A 116 -13.07 -23.39 -9.73
N GLN A 117 -12.89 -24.00 -10.92
CA GLN A 117 -12.58 -23.28 -12.16
C GLN A 117 -13.51 -22.07 -12.48
N GLY A 118 -14.81 -22.19 -12.22
CA GLY A 118 -15.78 -21.11 -12.42
C GLY A 118 -15.60 -19.95 -11.43
N GLN A 119 -15.48 -20.26 -10.15
CA GLN A 119 -15.32 -19.26 -9.08
C GLN A 119 -13.95 -18.55 -9.17
N ARG A 120 -12.90 -19.26 -9.62
CA ARG A 120 -11.59 -18.67 -9.90
C ARG A 120 -11.67 -17.59 -10.98
N ALA A 121 -12.34 -17.89 -12.10
CA ALA A 121 -12.46 -16.93 -13.19
C ALA A 121 -13.22 -15.66 -12.76
N GLU A 122 -14.29 -15.84 -11.97
CA GLU A 122 -15.05 -14.73 -11.40
C GLU A 122 -14.22 -13.91 -10.41
N PHE A 123 -13.48 -14.57 -9.50
CA PHE A 123 -12.57 -13.91 -8.55
C PHE A 123 -11.52 -13.06 -9.27
N LYS A 124 -10.84 -13.63 -10.27
CA LYS A 124 -9.83 -12.91 -11.05
C LYS A 124 -10.42 -11.69 -11.74
N ARG A 125 -11.57 -11.86 -12.40
CA ARG A 125 -12.26 -10.74 -13.06
C ARG A 125 -12.58 -9.64 -12.06
N PHE A 126 -13.15 -9.99 -10.92
CA PHE A 126 -13.49 -9.03 -9.87
C PHE A 126 -12.26 -8.28 -9.35
N MET A 127 -11.17 -8.99 -9.06
CA MET A 127 -9.93 -8.36 -8.55
C MET A 127 -9.27 -7.46 -9.61
N LEU A 128 -9.30 -7.85 -10.88
CA LEU A 128 -8.83 -7.00 -11.98
C LEU A 128 -9.68 -5.74 -12.13
N GLU A 129 -11.01 -5.85 -12.08
CA GLU A 129 -11.92 -4.70 -12.12
C GLU A 129 -11.67 -3.75 -10.95
N LEU A 130 -11.49 -4.29 -9.74
CA LEU A 130 -11.14 -3.49 -8.55
C LEU A 130 -9.79 -2.80 -8.70
N TRP A 131 -8.80 -3.48 -9.29
CA TRP A 131 -7.48 -2.90 -9.53
C TRP A 131 -7.51 -1.73 -10.50
N GLU A 132 -8.18 -1.89 -11.63
CA GLU A 132 -8.33 -0.81 -12.61
C GLU A 132 -9.06 0.40 -11.99
N TYR A 133 -10.12 0.15 -11.21
CA TYR A 133 -10.83 1.21 -10.50
C TYR A 133 -9.91 2.02 -9.56
N ILE A 134 -9.04 1.34 -8.81
CA ILE A 134 -8.14 2.00 -7.84
C ILE A 134 -7.00 2.76 -8.53
N LYS A 135 -6.51 2.26 -9.66
CA LYS A 135 -5.48 2.97 -10.46
C LYS A 135 -6.00 4.26 -11.09
N GLU A 136 -7.27 4.31 -11.46
CA GLU A 136 -7.89 5.48 -12.09
C GLU A 136 -8.13 6.65 -11.10
N GLU A 137 -8.20 6.39 -9.78
CA GLU A 137 -8.33 7.40 -8.71
C GLU A 137 -7.00 8.03 -8.28
#